data_AF-A0A521Y109-F1
#
_entry.id   AF-A0A521Y109-F1
#
_cell.length_a   1.000
_cell.length_b   1.000
_cell.length_c   1.000
_cell.angle_alpha   90.00
_cell.angle_beta   90.00
_cell.angle_gamma   90.00
#
_symmetry.space_group_name_H-M   'P 1'
#
loop_
_entity.id
_entity.type
_entity.pdbx_description
1 polymer ?
#
loop_
_entity_poly.entity_id
_entity_poly.type
_entity_poly.pdbx_seq_one_letter_code
_entity_poly.pdbx_strand_id
1 'polypeptide(L)'
;MKKLIVILFSLFFISVAFAESFTHIPKNLSIKINLDLQRGQNNYSLENKWKIAADNHHWTVIQNNPGDQFILLSKVAQADEKKVMIDFLVLDASKTPNIIAAPQMIVLYGQKGQVTMGDNKQKIQLAIVAMAK
;
A
#
# COMPACT_ATOMS: atom_id res chain seq x y z
N MET A 1 29.59 57.02 -25.15
CA MET A 1 28.75 57.31 -23.95
C MET A 1 27.36 56.78 -24.25
N LYS A 2 27.07 55.54 -23.85
CA LYS A 2 26.29 55.17 -22.65
C LYS A 2 24.83 55.65 -22.66
N LYS A 3 23.93 54.66 -22.86
CA LYS A 3 22.58 54.48 -22.25
C LYS A 3 21.50 55.40 -22.84
N LEU A 4 20.26 54.99 -23.09
CA LEU A 4 19.37 54.18 -22.25
C LEU A 4 18.15 53.80 -23.12
N ILE A 5 18.09 52.57 -23.64
CA ILE A 5 16.84 52.04 -24.21
C ILE A 5 16.06 51.50 -23.02
N VAL A 6 15.05 52.26 -22.59
CA VAL A 6 14.07 51.88 -21.57
C VAL A 6 13.15 50.86 -22.22
N ILE A 7 13.55 49.59 -22.23
CA ILE A 7 12.60 48.50 -22.45
C ILE A 7 11.83 48.38 -21.16
N LEU A 8 10.61 48.91 -21.21
CA LEU A 8 9.53 48.67 -20.28
C LEU A 8 9.16 47.18 -20.37
N PHE A 9 10.00 46.31 -19.81
CA PHE A 9 9.64 44.92 -19.57
C PHE A 9 8.61 44.95 -18.46
N SER A 10 7.34 44.85 -18.87
CA SER A 10 6.23 44.68 -17.96
C SER A 10 6.58 43.54 -17.01
N LEU A 11 6.63 43.89 -15.73
CA LEU A 11 6.47 42.96 -14.63
C LEU A 11 5.08 42.33 -14.80
N PHE A 12 5.00 41.34 -15.69
CA PHE A 12 3.97 40.33 -15.65
C PHE A 12 4.30 39.52 -14.40
N PHE A 13 3.78 40.00 -13.27
CA PHE A 13 3.64 39.21 -12.08
C PHE A 13 2.75 38.03 -12.46
N ILE A 14 3.36 36.98 -12.99
CA ILE A 14 2.81 35.65 -12.93
C ILE A 14 2.85 35.31 -11.44
N SER A 15 1.84 35.81 -10.71
CA SER A 15 1.39 35.14 -9.51
C SER A 15 0.98 33.76 -10.00
N VAL A 16 1.93 32.84 -9.98
CA VAL A 16 1.63 31.42 -9.92
C VAL A 16 0.91 31.31 -8.59
N ALA A 17 -0.41 31.54 -8.62
CA ALA A 17 -1.30 31.08 -7.60
C ALA A 17 -1.00 29.58 -7.57
N PHE A 18 -0.21 29.17 -6.59
CA PHE A 18 -0.14 27.78 -6.18
C PHE A 18 -1.58 27.43 -5.90
N ALA A 19 -2.25 26.84 -6.89
CA ALA A 19 -3.46 26.11 -6.66
C ALA A 19 -3.00 25.03 -5.69
N GLU A 20 -3.24 25.26 -4.41
CA GLU A 20 -3.31 24.20 -3.43
C GLU A 20 -4.43 23.31 -3.95
N SER A 21 -4.06 22.38 -4.83
CA SER A 21 -4.93 21.27 -5.17
C SER A 21 -5.12 20.57 -3.84
N PHE A 22 -6.26 20.80 -3.21
CA PHE A 22 -6.69 20.08 -2.02
C PHE A 22 -6.61 18.61 -2.40
N THR A 23 -5.51 17.98 -2.01
CA THR A 23 -5.32 16.58 -2.32
C THR A 23 -6.28 15.85 -1.41
N HIS A 24 -7.37 15.34 -1.98
CA HIS A 24 -8.39 14.62 -1.24
C HIS A 24 -7.84 13.24 -0.89
N ILE A 25 -7.02 13.19 0.16
CA ILE A 25 -6.58 11.94 0.76
C ILE A 25 -7.81 11.35 1.47
N PRO A 26 -8.29 10.16 1.09
CA PRO A 26 -9.42 9.54 1.75
C PRO A 26 -9.10 9.33 3.22
N LYS A 27 -10.04 9.65 4.12
CA LYS A 27 -9.81 9.48 5.56
C LYS A 27 -9.75 8.01 5.94
N ASN A 28 -10.59 7.18 5.30
CA ASN A 28 -10.70 5.77 5.61
C ASN A 28 -10.55 4.91 4.35
N LEU A 29 -9.94 3.75 4.55
CA LEU A 29 -9.73 2.73 3.54
C LEU A 29 -10.46 1.46 3.95
N SER A 30 -11.09 0.81 2.97
CA SER A 30 -11.61 -0.55 3.08
C SER A 30 -10.80 -1.44 2.16
N ILE A 31 -10.02 -2.35 2.73
CA ILE A 31 -9.07 -3.18 2.00
C ILE A 31 -9.54 -4.63 2.08
N LYS A 32 -9.87 -5.22 0.93
CA LYS A 32 -10.10 -6.67 0.79
C LYS A 32 -8.77 -7.33 0.48
N ILE A 33 -8.40 -8.36 1.23
CA ILE A 33 -7.13 -9.09 1.10
C ILE A 33 -7.44 -10.56 0.87
N ASN A 34 -6.79 -11.15 -0.11
CA ASN A 34 -6.75 -12.60 -0.32
C ASN A 34 -5.29 -13.05 -0.27
N LEU A 35 -4.99 -14.03 0.56
CA LEU A 35 -3.68 -14.65 0.69
C LEU A 35 -3.82 -16.14 0.41
N ASP A 36 -3.14 -16.62 -0.62
CA ASP A 36 -2.99 -18.05 -0.89
C ASP A 36 -1.54 -18.46 -0.62
N LEU A 37 -1.36 -19.46 0.24
CA LEU A 37 -0.06 -20.00 0.61
C LEU A 37 -0.01 -21.49 0.34
N GLN A 38 0.93 -21.90 -0.51
CA GLN A 38 1.24 -23.30 -0.77
C GLN A 38 2.55 -23.64 -0.07
N ARG A 39 2.55 -24.69 0.75
CA ARG A 39 3.72 -25.21 1.47
C ARG A 39 3.76 -26.72 1.34
N GLY A 40 4.66 -27.24 0.50
CA GLY A 40 4.67 -28.66 0.14
C GLY A 40 3.34 -29.08 -0.49
N GLN A 41 2.64 -30.03 0.15
CA GLN A 41 1.32 -30.50 -0.30
C GLN A 41 0.15 -29.70 0.32
N ASN A 42 0.41 -28.83 1.30
CA ASN A 42 -0.64 -28.10 1.99
C ASN A 42 -0.91 -26.76 1.30
N ASN A 43 -2.19 -26.45 1.10
CA ASN A 43 -2.66 -25.17 0.60
C ASN A 43 -3.50 -24.48 1.69
N TYR A 44 -3.17 -23.23 1.97
CA TYR A 44 -3.88 -22.36 2.89
C TYR A 44 -4.41 -21.19 2.08
N SER A 45 -5.69 -20.88 2.22
CA SER A 45 -6.30 -19.72 1.57
C SER A 45 -7.01 -18.89 2.63
N LEU A 46 -6.83 -17.59 2.53
CA LEU A 46 -7.35 -16.62 3.47
C LEU A 46 -7.98 -15.46 2.72
N GLU A 47 -9.22 -15.14 3.08
CA GLU A 47 -9.88 -13.89 2.71
C GLU A 47 -10.16 -13.07 3.97
N ASN A 48 -9.79 -11.79 3.96
CA ASN A 48 -10.11 -10.86 5.03
C ASN A 48 -10.50 -9.47 4.48
N LYS A 49 -11.29 -8.73 5.25
CA LYS A 49 -11.66 -7.34 4.98
C LYS A 49 -11.25 -6.48 6.17
N TRP A 50 -10.35 -5.55 5.90
CA TRP A 50 -9.76 -4.65 6.86
C TRP A 50 -10.21 -3.22 6.62
N LYS A 51 -10.65 -2.53 7.67
CA LYS A 51 -10.93 -1.09 7.63
C LYS A 51 -9.84 -0.38 8.42
N ILE A 52 -9.24 0.63 7.83
CA ILE A 52 -8.15 1.40 8.45
C ILE A 52 -8.18 2.86 8.00
N ALA A 53 -7.75 3.77 8.88
CA ALA A 53 -7.53 5.15 8.51
C ALA A 53 -6.31 5.27 7.56
N ALA A 54 -6.39 6.12 6.54
CA ALA A 54 -5.32 6.21 5.54
C ALA A 54 -3.99 6.76 6.10
N ASP A 55 -4.04 7.45 7.24
CA ASP A 55 -2.90 7.98 8.00
C ASP A 55 -2.40 7.00 9.09
N ASN A 56 -3.02 5.82 9.23
CA ASN A 56 -2.58 4.85 10.21
C ASN A 56 -1.36 4.07 9.69
N HIS A 57 -0.20 4.51 10.16
CA HIS A 57 1.11 3.94 9.86
C HIS A 57 1.57 2.86 10.85
N HIS A 58 0.66 2.27 11.62
CA HIS A 58 0.97 1.18 12.56
C HIS A 58 0.75 -0.21 11.93
N TRP A 59 1.58 -1.17 12.33
CA TRP A 59 1.36 -2.57 11.98
C TRP A 59 0.09 -3.09 12.63
N THR A 60 -0.81 -3.63 11.82
CA THR A 60 -2.06 -4.23 12.25
C THR A 60 -2.06 -5.70 11.91
N VAL A 61 -2.50 -6.53 12.87
CA VAL A 61 -2.77 -7.95 12.62
C VAL A 61 -4.04 -8.05 11.79
N ILE A 62 -3.92 -8.50 10.56
CA ILE A 62 -5.06 -8.72 9.67
C ILE A 62 -5.63 -10.12 9.90
N GLN A 63 -4.75 -11.08 10.11
CA GLN A 63 -5.13 -12.42 10.54
C GLN A 63 -4.13 -12.97 11.53
N ASN A 64 -4.67 -13.64 12.55
CA ASN A 64 -3.98 -14.66 13.32
C ASN A 64 -4.86 -15.91 13.36
N ASN A 65 -4.49 -16.99 12.65
CA ASN A 65 -5.16 -18.29 12.83
C ASN A 65 -4.26 -19.18 13.70
N PRO A 66 -4.64 -19.49 14.95
CA PRO A 66 -3.84 -20.31 15.86
C PRO A 66 -3.51 -21.69 15.30
N GLY A 67 -4.39 -22.26 14.47
CA GLY A 67 -4.21 -23.60 13.88
C GLY A 67 -3.21 -23.63 12.72
N ASP A 68 -3.12 -22.55 11.95
CA ASP A 68 -2.30 -22.51 10.73
C ASP A 68 -0.90 -21.95 10.97
N GLN A 69 -0.64 -21.39 12.16
CA GLN A 69 0.64 -20.78 12.57
C GLN A 69 1.09 -19.60 11.69
N PHE A 70 0.24 -19.16 10.73
CA PHE A 70 0.51 -18.01 9.88
C PHE A 70 -0.14 -16.75 10.44
N ILE A 71 0.64 -15.67 10.44
CA ILE A 71 0.19 -14.34 10.83
C ILE A 71 0.42 -13.40 9.65
N LEU A 72 -0.63 -12.69 9.25
CA LEU A 72 -0.54 -11.63 8.26
C LEU A 72 -0.64 -10.29 8.97
N LEU A 73 0.42 -9.51 8.88
CA LEU A 73 0.44 -8.11 9.32
C LEU A 73 0.40 -7.21 8.10
N SER A 74 -0.22 -6.04 8.23
CA SER A 74 -0.10 -4.98 7.24
C SER A 74 -0.01 -3.60 7.87
N LYS A 75 0.54 -2.67 7.11
CA LYS A 75 0.70 -1.25 7.48
C LYS A 75 0.45 -0.39 6.25
N VAL A 76 -0.30 0.71 6.40
CA VAL A 76 -0.36 1.73 5.35
C VAL A 76 0.94 2.50 5.36
N ALA A 77 1.72 2.38 4.29
CA ALA A 77 2.98 3.09 4.13
C ALA A 77 2.73 4.51 3.61
N GLN A 78 1.81 4.64 2.65
CA GLN A 78 1.40 5.92 2.08
C GLN A 78 0.00 5.79 1.46
N ALA A 79 -0.79 6.86 1.47
CA ALA A 79 -2.03 6.96 0.71
C ALA A 79 -2.09 8.33 0.03
N ASP A 80 -2.53 8.35 -1.21
CA ASP A 80 -2.87 9.58 -1.94
C ASP A 80 -4.29 9.48 -2.52
N GLU A 81 -4.66 10.41 -3.40
CA GLU A 81 -5.99 10.47 -4.01
C GLU A 81 -6.32 9.29 -4.93
N LYS A 82 -5.31 8.62 -5.48
CA LYS A 82 -5.46 7.61 -6.54
C LYS A 82 -5.05 6.21 -6.11
N LYS A 83 -4.09 6.12 -5.20
CA LYS A 83 -3.48 4.85 -4.78
C LYS A 83 -3.21 4.82 -3.28
N VAL A 84 -3.04 3.60 -2.80
CA VAL A 84 -2.47 3.30 -1.49
C VAL A 84 -1.25 2.40 -1.67
N MET A 85 -0.22 2.65 -0.88
CA MET A 85 0.93 1.80 -0.69
C MET A 85 0.82 1.10 0.66
N ILE A 86 0.86 -0.23 0.65
CA ILE A 86 0.68 -1.07 1.83
C ILE A 86 1.87 -2.01 1.94
N ASP A 87 2.51 -1.99 3.11
CA ASP A 87 3.52 -2.96 3.49
C ASP A 87 2.84 -4.15 4.16
N PHE A 88 3.31 -5.36 3.86
CA PHE A 88 2.85 -6.58 4.50
C PHE A 88 4.01 -7.34 5.12
N LEU A 89 3.72 -8.07 6.20
CA LEU A 89 4.58 -9.13 6.71
C LEU A 89 3.78 -10.42 6.79
N VAL A 90 4.29 -11.46 6.16
CA VAL A 90 3.77 -12.82 6.29
C VAL A 90 4.72 -13.55 7.22
N LEU A 91 4.20 -13.98 8.35
CA LEU A 91 4.95 -14.70 9.39
C LEU A 91 4.51 -16.16 9.44
N ASP A 92 5.45 -17.06 9.67
CA ASP A 92 5.24 -18.46 10.03
C ASP A 92 5.80 -18.68 11.44
N ALA A 93 4.91 -18.79 12.43
CA ALA A 93 5.27 -18.94 13.84
C ALA A 93 5.98 -20.27 14.14
N SER A 94 6.01 -21.22 13.20
CA SER A 94 6.76 -22.48 13.31
C SER A 94 8.24 -22.36 12.94
N LYS A 95 8.65 -21.22 12.36
CA LYS A 95 10.01 -21.02 11.84
C LYS A 95 10.78 -19.99 12.64
N THR A 96 12.11 -20.06 12.55
CA THR A 96 13.03 -19.03 13.03
C THR A 96 14.13 -18.83 11.98
N PRO A 97 14.26 -17.65 11.35
CA PRO A 97 13.40 -16.46 11.50
C PRO A 97 11.96 -16.75 11.06
N ASN A 98 11.00 -16.08 11.70
CA ASN A 98 9.56 -16.29 11.48
C ASN A 98 9.00 -15.48 10.31
N ILE A 99 9.75 -14.51 9.76
CA ILE A 99 9.34 -13.74 8.58
C ILE A 99 9.61 -14.59 7.33
N ILE A 100 8.55 -14.93 6.59
CA ILE A 100 8.65 -15.70 5.35
C ILE A 100 8.44 -14.86 4.09
N ALA A 101 7.81 -13.69 4.21
CA ALA A 101 7.74 -12.69 3.15
C ALA A 101 7.44 -11.29 3.69
N ALA A 102 7.90 -10.27 2.97
CA ALA A 102 7.69 -8.86 3.31
C ALA A 102 7.40 -8.01 2.05
N PRO A 103 6.30 -8.26 1.31
CA PRO A 103 6.01 -7.47 0.11
C PRO A 103 5.50 -6.08 0.46
N GLN A 104 5.86 -5.13 -0.40
CA GLN A 104 5.18 -3.85 -0.52
C GLN A 104 4.30 -3.88 -1.77
N MET A 105 3.08 -3.37 -1.66
CA MET A 105 2.15 -3.28 -2.78
C MET A 105 1.65 -1.86 -2.96
N ILE A 106 1.70 -1.39 -4.20
CA ILE A 106 1.07 -0.14 -4.62
C ILE A 106 -0.19 -0.50 -5.39
N VAL A 107 -1.35 -0.02 -4.94
CA VAL A 107 -2.65 -0.38 -5.52
C VAL A 107 -3.49 0.86 -5.77
N LEU A 108 -3.96 0.98 -7.01
CA LEU A 108 -4.93 2.00 -7.40
C LEU A 108 -6.30 1.66 -6.79
N TYR A 109 -7.03 2.66 -6.30
CA TYR A 109 -8.33 2.41 -5.68
C TYR A 109 -9.31 1.77 -6.67
N GLY A 110 -10.08 0.79 -6.18
CA GLY A 110 -11.02 0.00 -6.98
C GLY A 110 -10.38 -1.03 -7.91
N GLN A 111 -9.05 -1.06 -8.01
CA GLN A 111 -8.32 -2.04 -8.83
C GLN A 111 -7.71 -3.15 -7.97
N LYS A 112 -7.57 -4.32 -8.56
CA LYS A 112 -6.90 -5.46 -7.94
C LYS A 112 -5.39 -5.35 -8.15
N GLY A 113 -4.64 -5.23 -7.06
CA GLY A 113 -3.20 -5.49 -7.05
C GLY A 113 -2.91 -6.94 -6.67
N GLN A 114 -1.88 -7.55 -7.24
CA GLN A 114 -1.45 -8.90 -6.88
C GLN A 114 0.07 -9.03 -6.96
N VAL A 115 0.64 -9.73 -5.99
CA VAL A 115 2.05 -10.13 -5.97
C VAL A 115 2.14 -11.63 -5.67
N THR A 116 3.09 -12.30 -6.32
CA THR A 116 3.42 -13.70 -6.07
C THR A 116 4.88 -13.78 -5.68
N MET A 117 5.19 -14.49 -4.61
CA MET A 117 6.52 -14.64 -4.06
C MET A 117 6.80 -16.10 -3.71
N GLY A 118 8.08 -16.43 -3.53
CA GLY A 118 8.55 -17.74 -3.13
C GLY A 118 8.93 -18.63 -4.30
N ASP A 119 8.99 -19.94 -4.05
CA ASP A 119 9.47 -20.97 -4.97
C ASP A 119 8.53 -22.19 -5.01
N ASN A 120 8.99 -23.29 -5.61
CA ASN A 120 8.21 -24.52 -5.75
C ASN A 120 7.91 -25.23 -4.41
N LYS A 121 8.66 -24.94 -3.34
CA LYS A 121 8.45 -25.52 -2.01
C LYS A 121 7.52 -24.66 -1.17
N GLN A 122 7.56 -23.35 -1.38
CA GLN A 122 6.73 -22.38 -0.67
C GLN A 122 6.36 -21.23 -1.61
N LYS A 123 5.08 -21.15 -1.98
CA LYS A 123 4.54 -20.07 -2.83
C LYS A 123 3.51 -19.26 -2.05
N ILE A 124 3.62 -17.93 -2.14
CA ILE A 124 2.75 -16.97 -1.45
C ILE A 124 2.17 -16.05 -2.52
N GLN A 125 0.85 -16.03 -2.65
CA GLN A 125 0.13 -15.11 -3.53
C GLN A 125 -0.70 -14.18 -2.66
N LEU A 126 -0.46 -12.88 -2.77
CA LEU A 126 -1.19 -11.86 -2.05
C LEU A 126 -1.90 -10.98 -3.08
N ALA A 127 -3.22 -10.91 -2.98
CA ALA A 127 -4.05 -10.06 -3.82
C ALA A 127 -4.89 -9.12 -2.96
N ILE A 128 -4.93 -7.85 -3.34
CA ILE A 128 -5.65 -6.84 -2.57
C ILE A 128 -6.48 -5.93 -3.48
N VAL A 129 -7.60 -5.46 -2.95
CA VAL A 129 -8.40 -4.38 -3.52
C VAL A 129 -8.63 -3.34 -2.43
N ALA A 130 -8.20 -2.11 -2.67
CA ALA A 130 -8.40 -1.00 -1.75
C ALA A 130 -9.53 -0.08 -2.25
N MET A 131 -10.43 0.30 -1.36
CA MET A 131 -11.53 1.23 -1.63
C MET A 131 -11.39 2.44 -0.72
N ALA A 132 -11.32 3.63 -1.33
CA ALA A 132 -11.38 4.92 -0.64
C ALA A 132 -12.82 5.20 -0.18
N LYS A 133 -12.98 5.70 1.05
CA LYS A 133 -14.26 6.14 1.62
C LYS A 133 -14.14 7.49 2.30
#